data_AF-A0A9D4WWG0-F1
#
_entry.id   AF-A0A9D4WWG0-F1
#
_cell.length_a   1.000
_cell.length_b   1.000
_cell.length_c   1.000
_cell.angle_alpha   90.00
_cell.angle_beta   90.00
_cell.angle_gamma   90.00
#
_symmetry.space_group_name_H-M   'P 1'
#
loop_
_entity.id
_entity.type
_entity.pdbx_description
1 polymer ?
#
loop_
_entity_poly.entity_id
_entity_poly.type
_entity_poly.pdbx_seq_one_letter_code
_entity_poly.pdbx_strand_id
1 'polypeptide(L)'
;MATIKKLLLFLTLFTSFVNPTTSEPCSSYKFPNNPNYATCNDLPVLDSSLHWNYNPKTSMIDVAFMKNNVKESSWIAWAINPNAKGMLGSQALIGYRKSDGSFKAYTSSITSYATMLQESNISFPVYNVSGMYADGSMTIFASLQLPQNVSMVNHVWQEGSVSNDGTFRAHALTGSNVQSFGTLDFKSGTVSQKIDGKLKARTRLKNVHAILNAVSWGTLMPIGVILARYLKAFEGLGSTWFHLHRVCQSIALLIGTIGFGTGLYMGSHPGVHNNPHRCVGMTLMTLALVQVCVAFCLRPKKDHKYRKFWNIFHLIVGWTTIVLAVWNVFKGLQILGGDLIWRNIYGCVIGSWVIIVISLEVGTGIISWKKKRKRTIHELSA
;
A
#
# COMPACT_ATOMS: atom_id res chain seq x y z
N MET A 1 -16.49 35.63 14.57
CA MET A 1 -15.07 35.48 14.14
C MET A 1 -14.22 34.59 15.06
N ALA A 2 -14.53 34.46 16.35
CA ALA A 2 -13.71 33.66 17.30
C ALA A 2 -13.79 32.12 17.13
N THR A 3 -14.79 31.60 16.42
CA THR A 3 -15.02 30.15 16.25
C THR A 3 -14.27 29.53 15.06
N ILE A 4 -13.83 30.34 14.09
CA ILE A 4 -13.08 29.85 12.90
C ILE A 4 -11.59 29.65 13.23
N LYS A 5 -11.01 30.46 14.13
CA LYS A 5 -9.61 30.32 14.56
C LYS A 5 -9.36 29.06 15.40
N LYS A 6 -10.38 28.53 16.09
CA LYS A 6 -10.26 27.27 16.86
C LYS A 6 -10.30 26.01 15.98
N LEU A 7 -10.92 26.09 14.80
CA LEU A 7 -10.96 24.99 13.83
C LEU A 7 -9.61 24.81 13.09
N LEU A 8 -8.85 25.90 12.94
CA LEU A 8 -7.51 25.89 12.34
C LEU A 8 -6.40 25.45 13.34
N LEU A 9 -6.64 25.57 14.65
CA LEU A 9 -5.67 25.19 15.68
C LEU A 9 -5.65 23.68 15.98
N PHE A 10 -6.68 22.94 15.55
CA PHE A 10 -6.79 21.49 15.78
C PHE A 10 -6.05 20.65 14.71
N LEU A 11 -5.51 21.30 13.67
CA LEU A 11 -4.87 20.62 12.54
C LEU A 11 -3.34 20.45 12.68
N THR A 12 -2.72 20.95 13.75
CA THR A 12 -1.24 21.04 13.86
C THR A 12 -0.58 20.31 15.03
N LEU A 13 -1.32 19.53 15.82
CA LEU A 13 -0.71 18.68 16.86
C LEU A 13 -0.98 17.20 16.57
N PHE A 14 -0.13 16.56 15.77
CA PHE A 14 0.19 15.12 15.90
C PHE A 14 1.34 14.77 14.95
N THR A 15 2.54 15.28 15.25
CA THR A 15 3.79 14.72 14.75
C THR A 15 4.48 14.02 15.91
N SER A 16 4.04 12.80 16.21
CA SER A 16 4.74 11.91 17.13
C SER A 16 6.03 11.47 16.46
N PHE A 17 7.17 11.82 17.06
CA PHE A 17 8.48 11.32 16.66
C PHE A 17 8.53 9.81 16.91
N VAL A 18 8.66 9.04 15.82
CA VAL A 18 9.03 7.62 15.90
C VAL A 18 10.55 7.60 15.83
N ASN A 19 11.22 7.19 16.92
CA ASN A 19 12.65 6.92 16.88
C ASN A 19 12.85 5.65 16.04
N PRO A 20 13.57 5.70 14.91
CA PRO A 20 13.94 4.48 14.21
C PRO A 20 14.90 3.68 15.10
N THR A 21 14.53 2.44 15.43
CA THR A 21 15.47 1.46 15.95
C THR A 21 16.50 1.18 14.87
N THR A 22 17.72 1.67 15.04
CA THR A 22 18.83 1.35 14.15
C THR A 22 19.27 -0.08 14.42
N SER A 23 19.15 -0.97 13.43
CA SER A 23 19.77 -2.29 13.50
C SER A 23 21.28 -2.15 13.55
N GLU A 24 21.96 -3.02 14.30
CA GLU A 24 23.41 -3.10 14.23
C GLU A 24 23.88 -3.49 12.80
N PRO A 25 25.02 -2.95 12.33
CA PRO A 25 25.54 -3.24 11.00
C PRO A 25 25.98 -4.70 10.88
N CYS A 26 25.90 -5.27 9.67
CA CYS A 26 26.25 -6.68 9.43
C CYS A 26 27.66 -7.07 9.91
N SER A 27 28.59 -6.11 9.95
CA SER A 27 29.98 -6.34 10.34
C SER A 27 30.17 -6.70 11.81
N SER A 28 29.18 -6.44 12.68
CA SER A 28 29.23 -6.85 14.09
C SER A 28 28.77 -8.30 14.30
N TYR A 29 28.09 -8.91 13.33
CA TYR A 29 27.49 -10.22 13.48
C TYR A 29 28.55 -11.34 13.43
N LYS A 30 28.50 -12.23 14.43
CA LYS A 30 29.37 -13.41 14.50
C LYS A 30 28.55 -14.67 14.29
N PHE A 31 28.86 -15.41 13.23
CA PHE A 31 28.17 -16.66 12.93
C PHE A 31 28.49 -17.75 13.96
N PRO A 32 27.50 -18.60 14.31
CA PRO A 32 27.76 -19.82 15.08
C PRO A 32 28.79 -20.69 14.37
N ASN A 33 29.72 -21.28 15.13
CA ASN A 33 30.90 -22.02 14.62
C ASN A 33 31.95 -21.18 13.87
N ASN A 34 31.84 -19.84 13.94
CA ASN A 34 32.83 -18.87 13.50
C ASN A 34 33.30 -18.97 12.02
N PRO A 35 32.42 -19.23 11.02
CA PRO A 35 32.81 -19.00 9.63
C PRO A 35 33.09 -17.51 9.43
N ASN A 36 34.35 -17.19 9.12
CA ASN A 36 34.79 -15.81 8.90
C ASN A 36 34.48 -15.41 7.46
N TYR A 37 33.52 -14.49 7.29
CA TYR A 37 33.27 -13.81 6.01
C TYR A 37 34.05 -12.49 5.96
N ALA A 38 34.82 -12.30 4.91
CA ALA A 38 35.68 -11.14 4.72
C ALA A 38 34.89 -9.88 4.33
N THR A 39 33.69 -10.05 3.77
CA THR A 39 32.86 -8.94 3.29
C THR A 39 31.41 -9.16 3.69
N CYS A 40 30.74 -8.09 4.09
CA CYS A 40 29.30 -8.08 4.31
C CYS A 40 28.65 -6.81 3.77
N ASN A 41 27.35 -6.88 3.51
CA ASN A 41 26.53 -5.76 3.09
C ASN A 41 25.13 -5.87 3.69
N ASP A 42 24.69 -4.79 4.37
CA ASP A 42 23.29 -4.63 4.76
C ASP A 42 22.46 -4.21 3.54
N LEU A 43 21.47 -5.05 3.19
CA LEU A 43 20.60 -4.81 2.07
C LEU A 43 19.56 -3.74 2.43
N PRO A 44 19.18 -2.86 1.49
CA PRO A 44 18.43 -1.64 1.79
C PRO A 44 17.00 -1.88 2.28
N VAL A 45 16.46 -3.09 2.14
CA VAL A 45 15.09 -3.43 2.49
C VAL A 45 15.00 -4.86 3.02
N LEU A 46 13.92 -5.13 3.76
CA LEU A 46 13.61 -6.43 4.36
C LEU A 46 14.58 -6.86 5.46
N ASP A 47 15.22 -5.98 6.25
CA ASP A 47 16.13 -6.36 7.36
C ASP A 47 17.08 -7.52 7.01
N SER A 48 17.68 -7.45 5.82
CA SER A 48 18.45 -8.54 5.23
C SER A 48 19.90 -8.12 5.09
N SER A 49 20.82 -9.08 5.23
CA SER A 49 22.24 -8.86 4.99
C SER A 49 22.83 -10.02 4.18
N LEU A 50 23.90 -9.72 3.46
CA LEU A 50 24.66 -10.68 2.68
C LEU A 50 26.11 -10.66 3.15
N HIS A 51 26.66 -11.83 3.43
CA HIS A 51 28.05 -12.03 3.83
C HIS A 51 28.71 -12.97 2.85
N TRP A 52 29.95 -12.70 2.47
CA TRP A 52 30.64 -13.59 1.53
C TRP A 52 32.17 -13.55 1.60
N ASN A 53 32.76 -14.62 1.08
CA ASN A 53 34.16 -14.72 0.70
C ASN A 53 34.22 -14.97 -0.81
N TYR A 54 35.08 -14.25 -1.53
CA TYR A 54 35.26 -14.44 -2.96
C TYR A 54 36.69 -14.87 -3.29
N ASN A 55 36.83 -16.04 -3.94
CA ASN A 55 38.12 -16.50 -4.45
C ASN A 55 38.20 -16.23 -5.97
N PRO A 56 38.96 -15.21 -6.42
CA PRO A 56 39.03 -14.85 -7.82
C PRO A 56 39.72 -15.89 -8.70
N LYS A 57 40.53 -16.80 -8.13
CA LYS A 57 41.24 -17.85 -8.90
C LYS A 57 40.31 -18.99 -9.30
N THR A 58 39.38 -19.35 -8.42
CA THR A 58 38.46 -20.48 -8.61
C THR A 58 37.03 -20.04 -8.98
N SER A 59 36.76 -18.73 -8.93
CA SER A 59 35.42 -18.14 -9.04
C SER A 59 34.43 -18.72 -8.02
N MET A 60 34.95 -19.22 -6.90
CA MET A 60 34.16 -19.72 -5.78
C MET A 60 33.74 -18.58 -4.86
N ILE A 61 32.48 -18.63 -4.44
CA ILE A 61 31.88 -17.67 -3.51
C ILE A 61 31.24 -18.47 -2.39
N ASP A 62 31.76 -18.31 -1.17
CA ASP A 62 31.04 -18.77 0.01
C ASP A 62 30.13 -17.64 0.45
N VAL A 63 28.83 -17.91 0.57
CA VAL A 63 27.81 -16.89 0.88
C VAL A 63 27.00 -17.30 2.10
N ALA A 64 26.65 -16.31 2.93
CA ALA A 64 25.59 -16.38 3.92
C ALA A 64 24.59 -15.25 3.68
N PHE A 65 23.36 -15.60 3.33
CA PHE A 65 22.25 -14.67 3.27
C PHE A 65 21.46 -14.76 4.57
N MET A 66 21.37 -13.64 5.30
CA MET A 66 20.68 -13.57 6.59
C MET A 66 19.49 -12.61 6.50
N LYS A 67 18.38 -13.03 7.09
CA LYS A 67 17.18 -12.22 7.27
C LYS A 67 16.82 -12.19 8.75
N ASN A 68 16.74 -10.98 9.32
CA ASN A 68 16.34 -10.77 10.71
C ASN A 68 14.82 -10.58 10.84
N ASN A 69 14.29 -10.65 12.07
CA ASN A 69 12.89 -10.41 12.39
C ASN A 69 11.90 -11.30 11.62
N VAL A 70 12.25 -12.57 11.40
CA VAL A 70 11.48 -13.53 10.62
C VAL A 70 10.52 -14.31 11.51
N LYS A 71 9.27 -14.41 11.06
CA LYS A 71 8.29 -15.31 11.67
C LYS A 71 8.67 -16.76 11.41
N GLU A 72 8.47 -17.64 12.37
CA GLU A 72 8.83 -19.06 12.22
C GLU A 72 8.19 -19.72 10.99
N SER A 73 6.95 -19.34 10.66
CA SER A 73 6.20 -19.81 9.49
C SER A 73 6.50 -18.97 8.23
N SER A 74 7.77 -18.76 7.92
CA SER A 74 8.21 -18.01 6.74
C SER A 74 9.28 -18.76 5.96
N TRP A 75 9.35 -18.47 4.67
CA TRP A 75 10.46 -18.82 3.80
C TRP A 75 11.24 -17.54 3.48
N ILE A 76 12.54 -17.68 3.28
CA ILE A 76 13.45 -16.64 2.83
C ILE A 76 14.17 -17.10 1.56
N ALA A 77 14.56 -16.15 0.71
CA ALA A 77 15.26 -16.45 -0.52
C ALA A 77 16.27 -15.37 -0.88
N TRP A 78 17.40 -15.80 -1.41
CA TRP A 78 18.35 -14.96 -2.13
C TRP A 78 18.68 -15.61 -3.47
N ALA A 79 18.71 -14.83 -4.53
CA ALA A 79 18.82 -15.37 -5.88
C ALA A 79 19.69 -14.50 -6.78
N ILE A 80 20.38 -15.16 -7.70
CA ILE A 80 21.11 -14.52 -8.79
C ILE A 80 20.26 -14.61 -10.05
N ASN A 81 20.13 -13.50 -10.77
CA ASN A 81 19.54 -13.48 -12.11
C ASN A 81 20.64 -13.24 -13.16
N PRO A 82 21.01 -14.27 -13.94
CA PRO A 82 22.09 -14.14 -14.93
C PRO A 82 21.78 -13.16 -16.07
N ASN A 83 20.49 -12.92 -16.37
CA ASN A 83 20.08 -12.28 -17.62
C ASN A 83 19.32 -10.96 -17.41
N ALA A 84 18.75 -10.73 -16.22
CA ALA A 84 17.87 -9.61 -15.94
C ALA A 84 18.06 -9.10 -14.49
N LYS A 85 17.35 -8.02 -14.13
CA LYS A 85 17.36 -7.41 -12.79
C LYS A 85 16.14 -7.74 -11.93
N GLY A 86 15.23 -8.59 -12.44
CA GLY A 86 13.95 -8.91 -11.82
C GLY A 86 13.87 -10.34 -11.31
N MET A 87 12.70 -10.73 -10.81
CA MET A 87 12.43 -12.07 -10.29
C MET A 87 12.45 -13.17 -11.37
N LEU A 88 11.90 -12.88 -12.57
CA LEU A 88 11.78 -13.86 -13.63
C LEU A 88 13.16 -14.20 -14.22
N GLY A 89 13.51 -15.48 -14.25
CA GLY A 89 14.83 -15.98 -14.66
C GLY A 89 15.85 -16.06 -13.51
N SER A 90 15.46 -15.71 -12.28
CA SER A 90 16.33 -15.83 -11.11
C SER A 90 16.54 -17.29 -10.71
N GLN A 91 17.72 -17.57 -10.16
CA GLN A 91 18.14 -18.86 -9.65
C GLN A 91 18.43 -18.69 -8.15
N ALA A 92 17.59 -19.30 -7.34
CA ALA A 92 17.42 -18.96 -5.93
C ALA A 92 17.97 -20.03 -5.00
N LEU A 93 18.56 -19.57 -3.90
CA LEU A 93 18.70 -20.31 -2.66
C LEU A 93 17.47 -20.03 -1.80
N ILE A 94 16.76 -21.08 -1.42
CA ILE A 94 15.54 -21.02 -0.61
C ILE A 94 15.85 -21.61 0.75
N GLY A 95 15.35 -20.98 1.82
CA GLY A 95 15.49 -21.44 3.20
C GLY A 95 14.18 -21.29 3.96
N TYR A 96 13.79 -22.31 4.72
CA TYR A 96 12.63 -22.24 5.60
C TYR A 96 12.74 -23.26 6.74
N ARG A 97 11.99 -23.01 7.82
CA ARG A 97 11.87 -23.95 8.93
C ARG A 97 10.69 -24.89 8.69
N LYS A 98 10.93 -26.19 8.82
CA LYS A 98 9.89 -27.23 8.75
C LYS A 98 9.07 -27.28 10.05
N SER A 99 7.92 -27.94 10.01
CA SER A 99 7.07 -28.19 11.18
C SER A 99 7.76 -29.00 12.29
N ASP A 100 8.74 -29.85 11.94
CA ASP A 100 9.57 -30.60 12.89
C ASP A 100 10.67 -29.75 13.56
N GLY A 101 10.75 -28.46 13.22
CA GLY A 101 11.74 -27.51 13.75
C GLY A 101 13.07 -27.50 13.00
N SER A 102 13.33 -28.47 12.10
CA SER A 102 14.54 -28.51 11.28
C SER A 102 14.53 -27.43 10.19
N PHE A 103 15.72 -26.99 9.78
CA PHE A 103 15.86 -26.03 8.68
C PHE A 103 16.10 -26.77 7.37
N LYS A 104 15.39 -26.39 6.31
CA LYS A 104 15.65 -26.88 4.95
C LYS A 104 16.15 -25.74 4.09
N ALA A 105 17.29 -25.96 3.43
CA ALA A 105 17.83 -25.07 2.41
C ALA A 105 18.05 -25.84 1.10
N TYR A 106 17.72 -25.23 -0.03
CA TYR A 106 17.83 -25.89 -1.34
C TYR A 106 17.81 -24.86 -2.49
N THR A 107 18.08 -25.30 -3.72
CA THR A 107 18.08 -24.46 -4.92
C THR A 107 16.73 -24.52 -5.67
N SER A 108 16.33 -23.41 -6.29
CA SER A 108 15.12 -23.35 -7.11
C SER A 108 15.28 -22.41 -8.31
N SER A 109 14.80 -22.83 -9.48
CA SER A 109 14.78 -22.03 -10.71
C SER A 109 13.45 -21.30 -10.87
N ILE A 110 13.48 -19.97 -11.02
CA ILE A 110 12.28 -19.11 -11.06
C ILE A 110 11.96 -18.74 -12.51
N THR A 111 11.23 -19.61 -13.18
CA THR A 111 10.86 -19.44 -14.60
C THR A 111 9.46 -18.85 -14.81
N SER A 112 8.68 -18.66 -13.74
CA SER A 112 7.31 -18.12 -13.77
C SER A 112 6.94 -17.39 -12.49
N TYR A 113 6.05 -16.40 -12.58
CA TYR A 113 5.43 -15.74 -11.42
C TYR A 113 4.47 -16.66 -10.65
N ALA A 114 4.07 -17.80 -11.23
CA ALA A 114 3.25 -18.82 -10.58
C ALA A 114 4.09 -19.93 -9.91
N THR A 115 5.40 -19.69 -9.70
CA THR A 115 6.29 -20.63 -9.03
C THR A 115 5.79 -20.99 -7.62
N MET A 116 6.01 -22.24 -7.21
CA MET A 116 5.85 -22.67 -5.81
C MET A 116 7.20 -22.89 -5.14
N LEU A 117 8.27 -22.31 -5.71
CA LEU A 117 9.66 -22.46 -5.26
C LEU A 117 10.07 -23.94 -5.17
N GLN A 118 9.68 -24.73 -6.16
CA GLN A 118 10.01 -26.15 -6.22
C GLN A 118 11.53 -26.34 -6.29
N GLU A 119 12.01 -27.37 -5.60
CA GLU A 119 13.43 -27.74 -5.61
C GLU A 119 13.85 -28.16 -7.02
N SER A 120 14.91 -27.53 -7.53
CA SER A 120 15.43 -27.79 -8.87
C SER A 120 16.89 -27.39 -8.98
N ASN A 121 17.57 -27.99 -9.97
CA ASN A 121 18.91 -27.56 -10.36
C ASN A 121 18.89 -26.14 -10.94
N ILE A 122 20.04 -25.48 -10.85
CA ILE A 122 20.29 -24.15 -11.40
C ILE A 122 21.53 -24.18 -12.31
N SER A 123 21.81 -23.11 -13.06
CA SER A 123 22.78 -23.16 -14.16
C SER A 123 24.25 -23.07 -13.74
N PHE A 124 24.53 -22.70 -12.49
CA PHE A 124 25.87 -22.67 -11.94
C PHE A 124 25.99 -23.66 -10.76
N PRO A 125 27.16 -24.30 -10.57
CA PRO A 125 27.34 -25.23 -9.47
C PRO A 125 27.13 -24.58 -8.10
N VAL A 126 26.44 -25.31 -7.23
CA VAL A 126 26.19 -24.94 -5.84
C VAL A 126 26.53 -26.13 -4.95
N TYR A 127 27.24 -25.85 -3.88
CA TYR A 127 27.70 -26.84 -2.90
C TYR A 127 27.32 -26.38 -1.49
N ASN A 128 27.33 -27.32 -0.55
CA ASN A 128 27.19 -27.07 0.90
C ASN A 128 25.95 -26.24 1.27
N VAL A 129 24.85 -26.41 0.53
CA VAL A 129 23.60 -25.69 0.82
C VAL A 129 23.08 -26.13 2.18
N SER A 130 22.98 -25.19 3.10
CA SER A 130 22.50 -25.42 4.46
C SER A 130 21.89 -24.15 5.01
N GLY A 131 21.34 -24.20 6.21
CA GLY A 131 20.81 -23.02 6.85
C GLY A 131 20.44 -23.25 8.30
N MET A 132 20.10 -22.16 8.98
CA MET A 132 19.75 -22.18 10.38
C MET A 132 18.68 -21.14 10.70
N TYR A 133 17.97 -21.39 11.81
CA TYR A 133 17.11 -20.42 12.46
C TYR A 133 17.60 -20.21 13.88
N ALA A 134 17.94 -18.98 14.24
CA ALA A 134 18.40 -18.61 15.58
C ALA A 134 17.94 -17.18 15.90
N ASP A 135 17.43 -16.96 17.12
CA ASP A 135 17.07 -15.64 17.65
C ASP A 135 16.17 -14.78 16.74
N GLY A 136 15.21 -15.42 16.05
CA GLY A 136 14.31 -14.71 15.14
C GLY A 136 14.92 -14.41 13.76
N SER A 137 16.11 -14.93 13.47
CA SER A 137 16.80 -14.76 12.19
C SER A 137 16.92 -16.09 11.45
N MET A 138 16.70 -16.05 10.14
CA MET A 138 16.97 -17.17 9.23
C MET A 138 18.21 -16.87 8.40
N THR A 139 19.10 -17.86 8.27
CA THR A 139 20.32 -17.74 7.47
C THR A 139 20.45 -18.93 6.51
N ILE A 140 20.75 -18.63 5.25
CA ILE A 140 21.09 -19.63 4.23
C ILE A 140 22.59 -19.56 3.95
N PHE A 141 23.28 -20.70 3.98
CA PHE A 141 24.67 -20.85 3.59
C PHE A 141 24.79 -21.64 2.29
N ALA A 142 25.70 -21.24 1.42
CA ALA A 142 26.05 -22.00 0.22
C ALA A 142 27.44 -21.63 -0.29
N SER A 143 28.05 -22.52 -1.07
CA SER A 143 29.23 -22.23 -1.89
C SER A 143 28.83 -22.27 -3.36
N LEU A 144 29.06 -21.18 -4.10
CA LEU A 144 28.66 -21.02 -5.50
C LEU A 144 29.89 -20.95 -6.38
N GLN A 145 29.84 -21.54 -7.57
CA GLN A 145 30.89 -21.37 -8.57
C GLN A 145 30.35 -20.63 -9.79
N LEU A 146 30.69 -19.35 -9.93
CA LEU A 146 30.28 -18.56 -11.10
C LEU A 146 31.20 -18.85 -12.30
N PRO A 147 30.75 -18.55 -13.54
CA PRO A 147 31.62 -18.59 -14.70
C PRO A 147 32.86 -17.72 -14.49
N GLN A 148 33.99 -18.14 -15.08
CA GLN A 148 35.25 -17.40 -14.98
C GLN A 148 35.06 -15.93 -15.40
N ASN A 149 35.75 -15.04 -14.69
CA ASN A 149 35.72 -13.59 -14.88
C ASN A 149 34.37 -12.89 -14.57
N VAL A 150 33.37 -13.60 -14.05
CA VAL A 150 32.14 -12.98 -13.55
C VAL A 150 32.29 -12.67 -12.06
N SER A 151 32.38 -11.39 -11.70
CA SER A 151 32.26 -10.93 -10.31
C SER A 151 31.02 -10.09 -10.05
N MET A 152 30.40 -9.55 -11.11
CA MET A 152 29.17 -8.76 -11.01
C MET A 152 27.94 -9.60 -11.36
N VAL A 153 26.96 -9.57 -10.47
CA VAL A 153 25.69 -10.29 -10.65
C VAL A 153 24.51 -9.37 -10.37
N ASN A 154 23.38 -9.62 -11.04
CA ASN A 154 22.12 -9.09 -10.57
C ASN A 154 21.57 -10.05 -9.53
N HIS A 155 21.14 -9.52 -8.40
CA HIS A 155 20.54 -10.33 -7.33
C HIS A 155 19.16 -9.81 -6.93
N VAL A 156 18.37 -10.69 -6.35
CA VAL A 156 17.08 -10.39 -5.70
C VAL A 156 17.00 -11.15 -4.40
N TRP A 157 16.28 -10.61 -3.42
CA TRP A 157 16.02 -11.28 -2.15
C TRP A 157 14.56 -11.14 -1.75
N GLN A 158 14.02 -12.12 -1.04
CA GLN A 158 12.61 -12.14 -0.67
C GLN A 158 12.37 -12.86 0.65
N GLU A 159 11.21 -12.56 1.22
CA GLU A 159 10.56 -13.37 2.26
C GLU A 159 9.09 -13.58 1.92
N GLY A 160 8.51 -14.69 2.37
CA GLY A 160 7.07 -14.94 2.28
C GLY A 160 6.62 -15.95 3.32
N SER A 161 5.31 -16.15 3.44
CA SER A 161 4.76 -17.04 4.47
C SER A 161 4.68 -18.49 4.01
N VAL A 162 4.80 -19.39 4.97
CA VAL A 162 4.51 -20.82 4.82
C VAL A 162 3.16 -21.09 5.49
N SER A 163 2.27 -21.78 4.77
CA SER A 163 0.95 -22.15 5.27
C SER A 163 1.03 -23.35 6.21
N ASN A 164 -0.03 -23.61 6.98
CA ASN A 164 -0.07 -24.74 7.93
C ASN A 164 0.07 -26.12 7.24
N ASP A 165 -0.32 -26.22 5.97
CA ASP A 165 -0.15 -27.42 5.13
C ASP A 165 1.26 -27.53 4.52
N GLY A 166 2.18 -26.63 4.86
CA GLY A 166 3.54 -26.56 4.31
C GLY A 166 3.63 -25.80 2.98
N THR A 167 2.52 -25.31 2.43
CA THR A 167 2.51 -24.65 1.13
C THR A 167 3.05 -23.22 1.23
N PHE A 168 4.01 -22.88 0.36
CA PHE A 168 4.54 -21.52 0.29
C PHE A 168 3.54 -20.55 -0.35
N ARG A 169 3.47 -19.35 0.23
CA ARG A 169 2.69 -18.25 -0.33
C ARG A 169 3.60 -17.25 -1.00
N ALA A 170 3.06 -16.58 -2.02
CA ALA A 170 3.74 -15.49 -2.68
C ALA A 170 4.16 -14.41 -1.67
N HIS A 171 5.36 -13.87 -1.86
CA HIS A 171 5.80 -12.68 -1.15
C HIS A 171 4.89 -11.49 -1.47
N ALA A 172 4.94 -10.42 -0.67
CA ALA A 172 4.17 -9.23 -0.96
C ALA A 172 4.57 -8.63 -2.33
N LEU A 173 3.59 -8.16 -3.10
CA LEU A 173 3.83 -7.58 -4.43
C LEU A 173 3.99 -6.04 -4.39
N THR A 174 4.38 -5.53 -3.22
CA THR A 174 4.33 -4.11 -2.85
C THR A 174 5.45 -3.77 -1.85
N GLY A 175 5.64 -2.49 -1.54
CA GLY A 175 6.57 -2.05 -0.49
C GLY A 175 8.03 -2.48 -0.69
N SER A 176 8.64 -2.99 0.37
CA SER A 176 10.03 -3.47 0.42
C SER A 176 10.30 -4.63 -0.53
N ASN A 177 9.35 -5.55 -0.72
CA ASN A 177 9.53 -6.72 -1.59
C ASN A 177 9.66 -6.36 -3.08
N VAL A 178 9.11 -5.24 -3.55
CA VAL A 178 9.33 -4.80 -4.94
C VAL A 178 10.60 -3.97 -5.12
N GLN A 179 11.28 -3.68 -4.01
CA GLN A 179 12.55 -2.96 -3.95
C GLN A 179 13.73 -3.89 -3.65
N SER A 180 13.50 -5.18 -3.40
CA SER A 180 14.54 -6.13 -3.00
C SER A 180 15.30 -6.73 -4.18
N PHE A 181 15.99 -5.86 -4.92
CA PHE A 181 16.86 -6.19 -6.04
C PHE A 181 18.06 -5.24 -6.10
N GLY A 182 19.13 -5.68 -6.77
CA GLY A 182 20.36 -4.89 -6.91
C GLY A 182 21.37 -5.52 -7.86
N THR A 183 22.46 -4.82 -8.11
CA THR A 183 23.66 -5.36 -8.75
C THR A 183 24.78 -5.42 -7.72
N LEU A 184 25.34 -6.61 -7.51
CA LEU A 184 26.39 -6.90 -6.54
C LEU A 184 27.68 -7.22 -7.28
N ASP A 185 28.78 -6.60 -6.86
CA ASP A 185 30.14 -7.00 -7.27
C ASP A 185 30.88 -7.70 -6.11
N PHE A 186 31.09 -9.00 -6.25
CA PHE A 186 31.76 -9.83 -5.25
C PHE A 186 33.22 -9.43 -5.00
N LYS A 187 33.88 -8.72 -5.93
CA LYS A 187 35.25 -8.23 -5.76
C LYS A 187 35.33 -6.95 -4.92
N SER A 188 34.51 -5.95 -5.25
CA SER A 188 34.60 -4.64 -4.64
C SER A 188 33.79 -4.48 -3.36
N GLY A 189 32.89 -5.42 -3.03
CA GLY A 189 31.97 -5.23 -1.91
C GLY A 189 30.76 -4.35 -2.24
N THR A 190 30.72 -3.78 -3.45
CA THR A 190 29.75 -2.73 -3.79
C THR A 190 28.43 -3.33 -4.21
N VAL A 191 27.36 -3.01 -3.47
CA VAL A 191 25.98 -3.22 -3.88
C VAL A 191 25.44 -1.92 -4.45
N SER A 192 25.10 -1.92 -5.74
CA SER A 192 24.50 -0.78 -6.41
C SER A 192 23.05 -1.06 -6.76
N GLN A 193 22.15 -0.28 -6.17
CA GLN A 193 20.74 -0.31 -6.54
C GLN A 193 20.48 0.75 -7.62
N LYS A 194 20.86 0.46 -8.87
CA LYS A 194 20.40 1.27 -10.00
C LYS A 194 18.92 0.97 -10.25
N ILE A 195 18.05 1.68 -9.55
CA ILE A 195 16.61 1.67 -9.79
C ILE A 195 16.38 2.13 -11.23
N ASP A 196 15.93 1.20 -12.07
CA ASP A 196 15.60 1.44 -13.47
C ASP A 196 14.65 2.66 -13.61
N GLY A 197 14.88 3.52 -14.60
CA GLY A 197 14.07 4.72 -14.82
C GLY A 197 12.59 4.38 -15.01
N LYS A 198 12.30 3.24 -15.64
CA LYS A 198 10.93 2.71 -15.80
C LYS A 198 10.28 2.34 -14.47
N LEU A 199 11.03 1.77 -13.53
CA LEU A 199 10.52 1.44 -12.20
C LEU A 199 10.24 2.72 -11.40
N LYS A 200 11.14 3.72 -11.43
CA LYS A 200 10.91 5.04 -10.81
C LYS A 200 9.64 5.69 -11.36
N ALA A 201 9.44 5.67 -12.68
CA ALA A 201 8.25 6.22 -13.31
C ALA A 201 6.96 5.50 -12.87
N ARG A 202 6.99 4.16 -12.81
CA ARG A 202 5.86 3.36 -12.31
C ARG A 202 5.52 3.67 -10.85
N THR A 203 6.51 3.76 -9.98
CA THR A 203 6.31 4.12 -8.57
C THR A 203 5.75 5.55 -8.44
N ARG A 204 6.29 6.50 -9.20
CA ARG A 204 5.78 7.87 -9.22
C ARG A 204 4.32 7.92 -9.66
N LEU A 205 3.95 7.18 -10.70
CA LEU A 205 2.59 7.11 -11.19
C LEU A 205 1.62 6.51 -10.15
N LYS A 206 2.03 5.43 -9.47
CA LYS A 206 1.28 4.85 -8.35
C LYS A 206 1.02 5.87 -7.24
N ASN A 207 2.04 6.65 -6.87
CA ASN A 207 1.91 7.69 -5.84
C ASN A 207 1.00 8.83 -6.29
N VAL A 208 1.10 9.28 -7.54
CA VAL A 208 0.21 10.31 -8.11
C VAL A 208 -1.24 9.83 -8.11
N HIS A 209 -1.50 8.60 -8.55
CA HIS A 209 -2.84 8.00 -8.49
C HIS A 209 -3.39 8.00 -7.06
N ALA A 210 -2.58 7.57 -6.09
CA ALA A 210 -2.98 7.51 -4.69
C ALA A 210 -3.38 8.88 -4.14
N ILE A 211 -2.53 9.90 -4.36
CA ILE A 211 -2.74 11.27 -3.86
C ILE A 211 -3.99 11.87 -4.49
N LEU A 212 -4.14 11.80 -5.81
CA LEU A 212 -5.30 12.36 -6.52
C LEU A 212 -6.61 11.76 -6.00
N ASN A 213 -6.66 10.44 -5.83
CA ASN A 213 -7.87 9.76 -5.38
C ASN A 213 -8.14 9.93 -3.87
N ALA A 214 -7.11 10.03 -3.03
CA ALA A 214 -7.29 10.33 -1.61
C ALA A 214 -7.83 11.76 -1.38
N VAL A 215 -7.33 12.74 -2.13
CA VAL A 215 -7.81 14.13 -2.08
C VAL A 215 -9.24 14.22 -2.63
N SER A 216 -9.50 13.62 -3.80
CA SER A 216 -10.82 13.65 -4.43
C SER A 216 -11.85 12.79 -3.67
N TRP A 217 -11.75 11.47 -3.81
CA TRP A 217 -12.73 10.50 -3.32
C TRP A 217 -12.70 10.34 -1.81
N GLY A 218 -11.50 10.40 -1.24
CA GLY A 218 -11.30 10.20 0.20
C GLY A 218 -11.64 11.41 1.06
N THR A 219 -11.67 12.63 0.48
CA THR A 219 -11.77 13.87 1.26
C THR A 219 -12.79 14.86 0.69
N LEU A 220 -12.60 15.37 -0.53
CA LEU A 220 -13.48 16.41 -1.09
C LEU A 220 -14.91 15.89 -1.33
N MET A 221 -15.08 14.66 -1.80
CA MET A 221 -16.40 14.05 -2.00
C MET A 221 -17.22 13.99 -0.68
N PRO A 222 -16.69 13.44 0.44
CA PRO A 222 -17.32 13.52 1.75
C PRO A 222 -17.63 14.96 2.22
N ILE A 223 -16.68 15.89 2.06
CA ILE A 223 -16.88 17.31 2.42
C ILE A 223 -18.12 17.87 1.73
N GLY A 224 -18.24 17.65 0.42
CA GLY A 224 -19.38 18.13 -0.35
C GLY A 224 -20.72 17.60 0.19
N VAL A 225 -20.77 16.34 0.62
CA VAL A 225 -21.98 15.73 1.22
C VAL A 225 -22.30 16.35 2.58
N ILE A 226 -21.29 16.54 3.45
CA ILE A 226 -21.44 17.15 4.76
C ILE A 226 -21.95 18.60 4.63
N LEU A 227 -21.36 19.38 3.71
CA LEU A 227 -21.81 20.74 3.42
C LEU A 227 -23.29 20.78 3.00
N ALA A 228 -23.73 19.86 2.13
CA ALA A 228 -25.12 19.81 1.68
C ALA A 228 -26.10 19.43 2.80
N ARG A 229 -25.73 18.50 3.67
CA ARG A 229 -26.60 18.03 4.75
C ARG A 229 -26.76 19.08 5.84
N TYR A 230 -25.66 19.65 6.32
CA TYR A 230 -25.67 20.46 7.53
C TYR A 230 -25.85 21.95 7.27
N LEU A 231 -25.29 22.52 6.19
CA LEU A 231 -25.51 23.94 5.89
C LEU A 231 -26.95 24.24 5.49
N LYS A 232 -27.68 23.22 4.98
CA LYS A 232 -29.11 23.33 4.68
C LYS A 232 -29.97 23.56 5.94
N ALA A 233 -29.48 23.23 7.13
CA ALA A 233 -30.22 23.38 8.38
C ALA A 233 -30.15 24.79 8.99
N PHE A 234 -29.24 25.65 8.52
CA PHE A 234 -29.06 27.00 9.07
C PHE A 234 -29.90 28.03 8.29
N GLU A 235 -30.86 28.64 8.99
CA GLU A 235 -31.68 29.74 8.48
C GLU A 235 -30.82 31.00 8.31
N GLY A 236 -30.61 31.42 7.06
CA GLY A 236 -29.76 32.57 6.72
C GLY A 236 -28.82 32.32 5.54
N LEU A 237 -28.52 31.05 5.23
CA LEU A 237 -27.61 30.70 4.13
C LEU A 237 -28.29 30.49 2.77
N GLY A 238 -29.63 30.54 2.69
CA GLY A 238 -30.36 30.46 1.42
C GLY A 238 -29.93 29.28 0.51
N SER A 239 -29.53 29.57 -0.72
CA SER A 239 -29.00 28.60 -1.69
C SER A 239 -27.49 28.34 -1.58
N THR A 240 -26.78 28.97 -0.64
CA THR A 240 -25.31 28.87 -0.51
C THR A 240 -24.84 27.43 -0.34
N TRP A 241 -25.53 26.62 0.48
CA TRP A 241 -25.20 25.19 0.65
C TRP A 241 -25.20 24.43 -0.69
N PHE A 242 -26.11 24.79 -1.60
CA PHE A 242 -26.27 24.13 -2.90
C PHE A 242 -25.11 24.51 -3.83
N HIS A 243 -24.70 25.77 -3.83
CA HIS A 243 -23.53 26.22 -4.61
C HIS A 243 -22.23 25.61 -4.08
N LEU A 244 -22.03 25.61 -2.76
CA LEU A 244 -20.85 25.01 -2.12
C LEU A 244 -20.77 23.51 -2.40
N HIS A 245 -21.88 22.78 -2.24
CA HIS A 245 -21.96 21.37 -2.59
C HIS A 245 -21.58 21.15 -4.06
N ARG A 246 -22.22 21.89 -4.99
CA ARG A 246 -21.96 21.74 -6.41
C ARG A 246 -20.50 22.00 -6.78
N VAL A 247 -19.92 23.10 -6.32
CA VAL A 247 -18.51 23.44 -6.62
C VAL A 247 -17.55 22.40 -6.06
N CYS A 248 -17.75 22.00 -4.80
CA CYS A 248 -16.93 20.98 -4.15
C CYS A 248 -16.99 19.64 -4.89
N GLN A 249 -18.20 19.17 -5.24
CA GLN A 249 -18.40 17.94 -5.99
C GLN A 249 -17.82 18.00 -7.41
N SER A 250 -17.93 19.14 -8.09
CA SER A 250 -17.35 19.33 -9.43
C SER A 250 -15.82 19.27 -9.41
N ILE A 251 -15.17 19.95 -8.46
CA ILE A 251 -13.71 19.91 -8.30
C ILE A 251 -13.26 18.50 -7.94
N ALA A 252 -13.96 17.86 -6.99
CA ALA A 252 -13.66 16.49 -6.59
C ALA A 252 -13.77 15.54 -7.79
N LEU A 253 -14.84 15.60 -8.58
CA LEU A 253 -15.03 14.73 -9.75
C LEU A 253 -13.95 14.95 -10.81
N LEU A 254 -13.53 16.19 -11.06
CA LEU A 254 -12.46 16.50 -12.01
C LEU A 254 -11.14 15.82 -11.59
N ILE A 255 -10.70 16.07 -10.35
CA ILE A 255 -9.48 15.45 -9.81
C ILE A 255 -9.61 13.92 -9.79
N GLY A 256 -10.78 13.41 -9.41
CA GLY A 256 -11.07 11.98 -9.33
C GLY A 256 -11.08 11.31 -10.70
N THR A 257 -11.47 12.01 -11.76
CA THR A 257 -11.42 11.51 -13.15
C THR A 257 -9.99 11.41 -13.65
N ILE A 258 -9.15 12.41 -13.36
CA ILE A 258 -7.70 12.35 -13.66
C ILE A 258 -7.07 11.18 -12.90
N GLY A 259 -7.36 11.07 -11.59
CA GLY A 259 -6.93 9.94 -10.75
C GLY A 259 -7.38 8.59 -11.30
N PHE A 260 -8.64 8.47 -11.74
CA PHE A 260 -9.16 7.25 -12.35
C PHE A 260 -8.45 6.90 -13.67
N GLY A 261 -8.19 7.89 -14.53
CA GLY A 261 -7.44 7.72 -15.78
C GLY A 261 -6.03 7.15 -15.56
N THR A 262 -5.31 7.63 -14.54
CA THR A 262 -4.01 7.03 -14.17
C THR A 262 -4.15 5.58 -13.72
N GLY A 263 -5.25 5.21 -13.06
CA GLY A 263 -5.55 3.84 -12.65
C GLY A 263 -5.81 2.91 -13.83
N LEU A 264 -6.60 3.35 -14.82
CA LEU A 264 -6.84 2.62 -16.06
C LEU A 264 -5.54 2.41 -16.85
N TYR A 265 -4.72 3.46 -16.97
CA TYR A 265 -3.42 3.37 -17.64
C TYR A 265 -2.48 2.38 -16.93
N MET A 266 -2.44 2.37 -15.59
CA MET A 266 -1.66 1.33 -14.88
C MET A 266 -2.23 -0.07 -15.09
N GLY A 267 -3.56 -0.20 -15.14
CA GLY A 267 -4.26 -1.48 -15.32
C GLY A 267 -4.10 -2.11 -16.71
N SER A 268 -3.61 -1.37 -17.71
CA SER A 268 -3.27 -1.92 -19.03
C SER A 268 -1.86 -2.52 -19.09
N HIS A 269 -1.05 -2.39 -18.03
CA HIS A 269 0.30 -2.93 -17.96
C HIS A 269 0.36 -4.25 -17.18
N PRO A 270 1.21 -5.22 -17.57
CA PRO A 270 1.37 -6.49 -16.85
C PRO A 270 1.82 -6.28 -15.40
N GLY A 271 1.23 -7.04 -14.46
CA GLY A 271 1.66 -7.12 -13.06
C GLY A 271 1.04 -6.10 -12.10
N VAL A 272 0.09 -5.26 -12.53
CA VAL A 272 -0.61 -4.29 -11.66
C VAL A 272 -2.11 -4.59 -11.67
N HIS A 273 -2.50 -5.79 -11.26
CA HIS A 273 -3.90 -6.21 -11.32
C HIS A 273 -4.42 -6.52 -9.91
N ASN A 274 -5.32 -5.68 -9.43
CA ASN A 274 -6.14 -5.97 -8.26
C ASN A 274 -7.61 -5.86 -8.68
N ASN A 275 -8.22 -6.99 -9.00
CA ASN A 275 -9.59 -7.02 -9.53
C ASN A 275 -10.60 -6.36 -8.59
N PRO A 276 -10.59 -6.59 -7.25
CA PRO A 276 -11.51 -5.92 -6.34
C PRO A 276 -11.42 -4.39 -6.36
N HIS A 277 -10.21 -3.84 -6.21
CA HIS A 277 -10.00 -2.38 -6.23
C HIS A 277 -10.41 -1.76 -7.58
N ARG A 278 -10.09 -2.43 -8.69
CA ARG A 278 -10.46 -1.98 -10.03
C ARG A 278 -11.97 -2.01 -10.24
N CYS A 279 -12.65 -3.10 -9.88
CA CYS A 279 -14.09 -3.25 -10.05
C CYS A 279 -14.86 -2.22 -9.22
N VAL A 280 -14.49 -2.02 -7.96
CA VAL A 280 -15.12 -1.00 -7.11
C VAL A 280 -14.80 0.40 -7.62
N GLY A 281 -13.56 0.67 -8.04
CA GLY A 281 -13.15 1.93 -8.67
C GLY A 281 -13.94 2.28 -9.93
N MET A 282 -14.22 1.29 -10.80
CA MET A 282 -15.09 1.49 -11.97
C MET A 282 -16.54 1.75 -11.54
N THR A 283 -17.05 0.96 -10.60
CA THR A 283 -18.43 1.09 -10.09
C THR A 283 -18.69 2.47 -9.50
N LEU A 284 -17.82 2.95 -8.61
CA LEU A 284 -17.99 4.26 -7.97
C LEU A 284 -17.88 5.41 -8.99
N MET A 285 -17.00 5.29 -10.00
CA MET A 285 -16.91 6.29 -11.08
C MET A 285 -18.21 6.34 -11.90
N THR A 286 -18.75 5.18 -12.29
CA THR A 286 -20.02 5.09 -13.00
C THR A 286 -21.17 5.69 -12.19
N LEU A 287 -21.28 5.36 -10.89
CA LEU A 287 -22.31 5.92 -10.02
C LEU A 287 -22.19 7.45 -9.90
N ALA A 288 -20.98 7.98 -9.75
CA ALA A 288 -20.75 9.42 -9.68
C ALA A 288 -21.14 10.15 -10.97
N LEU A 289 -20.78 9.60 -12.14
CA LEU A 289 -21.17 10.16 -13.43
C LEU A 289 -22.68 10.13 -13.62
N VAL A 290 -23.33 9.00 -13.32
CA VAL A 290 -24.79 8.86 -13.34
C VAL A 290 -25.43 9.90 -12.42
N GLN A 291 -24.89 10.10 -11.22
CA GLN A 291 -25.42 11.08 -10.27
C GLN A 291 -25.32 12.52 -10.78
N VAL A 292 -24.22 12.89 -11.45
CA VAL A 292 -24.06 14.21 -12.08
C VAL A 292 -24.99 14.36 -13.29
N CYS A 293 -25.07 13.36 -14.17
CA CYS A 293 -25.96 13.38 -15.33
C CYS A 293 -27.43 13.54 -14.91
N VAL A 294 -27.90 12.76 -13.94
CA VAL A 294 -29.27 12.86 -13.41
C VAL A 294 -29.50 14.19 -12.68
N ALA A 295 -28.48 14.72 -11.99
CA ALA A 295 -28.59 16.01 -11.32
C ALA A 295 -28.61 17.21 -12.27
N PHE A 296 -27.97 17.11 -13.43
CA PHE A 296 -27.92 18.17 -14.43
C PHE A 296 -29.11 18.08 -15.40
N CYS A 297 -29.36 16.90 -15.97
CA CYS A 297 -30.34 16.72 -17.04
C CYS A 297 -31.77 16.47 -16.55
N LEU A 298 -31.92 15.82 -15.38
CA LEU A 298 -33.22 15.26 -14.95
C LEU A 298 -33.72 15.83 -13.63
N ARG A 299 -33.13 16.93 -13.14
CA ARG A 299 -33.51 17.54 -11.86
C ARG A 299 -34.87 18.27 -11.97
N PRO A 300 -35.94 17.78 -11.31
CA PRO A 300 -37.25 18.42 -11.40
C PRO A 300 -37.31 19.72 -10.58
N LYS A 301 -38.23 20.62 -10.95
CA LYS A 301 -38.61 21.81 -10.15
C LYS A 301 -39.09 21.41 -8.76
N LYS A 302 -38.99 22.33 -7.78
CA LYS A 302 -39.20 22.03 -6.34
C LYS A 302 -40.60 21.51 -6.01
N ASP A 303 -41.59 21.96 -6.77
CA ASP A 303 -43.02 21.68 -6.69
C ASP A 303 -43.46 20.43 -7.47
N HIS A 304 -42.57 19.84 -8.28
CA HIS A 304 -42.93 18.72 -9.15
C HIS A 304 -43.00 17.37 -8.39
N LYS A 305 -43.99 16.51 -8.69
CA LYS A 305 -44.17 15.19 -8.03
C LYS A 305 -42.92 14.29 -8.07
N TYR A 306 -42.19 14.30 -9.19
CA TYR A 306 -40.95 13.51 -9.34
C TYR A 306 -39.76 14.04 -8.52
N ARG A 307 -39.86 15.23 -7.92
CA ARG A 307 -38.82 15.79 -7.05
C ARG A 307 -38.51 14.86 -5.88
N LYS A 308 -39.53 14.18 -5.33
CA LYS A 308 -39.37 13.22 -4.21
C LYS A 308 -38.51 12.03 -4.64
N PHE A 309 -38.82 11.41 -5.77
CA PHE A 309 -38.05 10.28 -6.31
C PHE A 309 -36.62 10.68 -6.67
N TRP A 310 -36.43 11.84 -7.30
CA TRP A 310 -35.09 12.39 -7.57
C TRP A 310 -34.28 12.59 -6.29
N ASN A 311 -34.89 13.10 -5.20
CA ASN A 311 -34.20 13.28 -3.93
C ASN A 311 -33.80 11.92 -3.31
N ILE A 312 -34.67 10.91 -3.36
CA ILE A 312 -34.39 9.56 -2.84
C ILE A 312 -33.24 8.93 -3.63
N PHE A 313 -33.33 8.95 -4.96
CA PHE A 313 -32.28 8.48 -5.86
C PHE A 313 -30.94 9.16 -5.57
N HIS A 314 -30.93 10.50 -5.54
CA HIS A 314 -29.71 11.28 -5.32
C HIS A 314 -29.08 10.99 -3.94
N LEU A 315 -29.91 10.76 -2.92
CA LEU A 315 -29.44 10.38 -1.59
C LEU A 315 -28.81 8.98 -1.59
N ILE A 316 -29.53 7.96 -2.09
CA ILE A 316 -29.07 6.56 -2.06
C ILE A 316 -27.79 6.40 -2.88
N VAL A 317 -27.79 6.87 -4.13
CA VAL A 317 -26.61 6.75 -5.00
C VAL A 317 -25.42 7.53 -4.44
N GLY A 318 -25.68 8.71 -3.84
CA GLY A 318 -24.65 9.51 -3.20
C GLY A 318 -23.97 8.78 -2.05
N TRP A 319 -24.75 8.25 -1.09
CA TRP A 319 -24.18 7.53 0.04
C TRP A 319 -23.46 6.25 -0.37
N THR A 320 -24.04 5.47 -1.30
CA THR A 320 -23.38 4.28 -1.85
C THR A 320 -22.03 4.65 -2.47
N THR A 321 -21.96 5.73 -3.25
CA THR A 321 -20.71 6.21 -3.86
C THR A 321 -19.67 6.57 -2.81
N ILE A 322 -20.05 7.27 -1.73
CA ILE A 322 -19.12 7.63 -0.64
C ILE A 322 -18.60 6.39 0.10
N VAL A 323 -19.46 5.42 0.41
CA VAL A 323 -19.03 4.19 1.10
C VAL A 323 -18.04 3.40 0.23
N LEU A 324 -18.34 3.23 -1.06
CA LEU A 324 -17.45 2.58 -2.00
C LEU A 324 -16.12 3.34 -2.16
N ALA A 325 -16.17 4.68 -2.20
CA ALA A 325 -14.98 5.53 -2.25
C ALA A 325 -14.05 5.31 -1.05
N VAL A 326 -14.57 5.36 0.18
CA VAL A 326 -13.78 5.15 1.40
C VAL A 326 -13.15 3.76 1.39
N TRP A 327 -13.93 2.72 1.10
CA TRP A 327 -13.40 1.35 1.00
C TRP A 327 -12.30 1.24 -0.07
N ASN A 328 -12.52 1.87 -1.23
CA ASN A 328 -11.59 1.77 -2.34
C ASN A 328 -10.27 2.50 -2.08
N VAL A 329 -10.30 3.62 -1.33
CA VAL A 329 -9.09 4.32 -0.88
C VAL A 329 -8.31 3.46 0.11
N PHE A 330 -8.98 2.84 1.10
CA PHE A 330 -8.31 1.88 2.00
C PHE A 330 -7.68 0.72 1.24
N LYS A 331 -8.40 0.16 0.27
CA LYS A 331 -7.88 -0.93 -0.56
C LYS A 331 -6.68 -0.48 -1.39
N GLY A 332 -6.73 0.72 -1.96
CA GLY A 332 -5.62 1.34 -2.69
C GLY A 332 -4.37 1.52 -1.83
N LEU A 333 -4.51 2.03 -0.61
CA LEU A 333 -3.40 2.17 0.34
C LEU A 333 -2.79 0.80 0.72
N GLN A 334 -3.62 -0.23 0.89
CA GLN A 334 -3.15 -1.61 1.12
C GLN A 334 -2.32 -2.12 -0.08
N ILE A 335 -2.74 -1.83 -1.31
CA ILE A 335 -2.05 -2.23 -2.55
C ILE A 335 -0.73 -1.48 -2.75
N LEU A 336 -0.57 -0.28 -2.20
CA LEU A 336 0.71 0.43 -2.28
C LEU A 336 1.77 -0.17 -1.36
N GLY A 337 1.38 -1.11 -0.49
CA GLY A 337 2.21 -1.50 0.64
C GLY A 337 2.43 -0.33 1.58
N GLY A 338 1.47 0.60 1.63
CA GLY A 338 1.54 1.71 2.57
C GLY A 338 1.68 1.12 3.97
N ASP A 339 2.80 1.42 4.62
CA ASP A 339 3.05 1.04 6.01
C ASP A 339 1.79 1.27 6.82
N LEU A 340 1.59 0.47 7.88
CA LEU A 340 0.47 0.61 8.83
C LEU A 340 0.16 2.08 9.15
N ILE A 341 1.20 2.93 9.17
CA ILE A 341 1.16 4.39 9.27
C ILE A 341 0.16 5.05 8.30
N TRP A 342 0.28 4.88 6.98
CA TRP A 342 -0.58 5.58 6.01
C TRP A 342 -2.04 5.15 6.11
N ARG A 343 -2.26 3.86 6.37
CA ARG A 343 -3.61 3.33 6.62
C ARG A 343 -4.20 3.90 7.91
N ASN A 344 -3.39 4.02 8.96
CA ASN A 344 -3.81 4.60 10.23
C ASN A 344 -4.09 6.09 10.09
N ILE A 345 -3.26 6.85 9.37
CA ILE A 345 -3.48 8.28 9.08
C ILE A 345 -4.84 8.46 8.38
N TYR A 346 -5.10 7.69 7.33
CA TYR A 346 -6.38 7.79 6.63
C TYR A 346 -7.55 7.33 7.53
N GLY A 347 -7.35 6.32 8.36
CA GLY A 347 -8.28 5.92 9.42
C GLY A 347 -8.62 7.05 10.38
N CYS A 348 -7.62 7.79 10.85
CA CYS A 348 -7.81 8.98 11.71
C CYS A 348 -8.58 10.09 10.97
N VAL A 349 -8.32 10.30 9.68
CA VAL A 349 -9.08 11.25 8.86
C VAL A 349 -10.55 10.84 8.81
N ILE A 350 -10.87 9.59 8.50
CA ILE A 350 -12.26 9.10 8.50
C ILE A 350 -12.89 9.17 9.89
N GLY A 351 -12.17 8.79 10.94
CA GLY A 351 -12.64 8.91 12.32
C GLY A 351 -13.00 10.35 12.69
N SER A 352 -12.17 11.32 12.29
CA SER A 352 -12.49 12.75 12.52
C SER A 352 -13.72 13.20 11.74
N TRP A 353 -13.92 12.74 10.49
CA TRP A 353 -15.16 12.98 9.74
C TRP A 353 -16.39 12.44 10.46
N VAL A 354 -16.32 11.22 11.02
CA VAL A 354 -17.45 10.64 11.78
C VAL A 354 -17.77 11.48 13.01
N ILE A 355 -16.76 11.92 13.77
CA ILE A 355 -16.95 12.78 14.93
C ILE A 355 -17.59 14.12 14.53
N ILE A 356 -17.13 14.73 13.44
CA ILE A 356 -17.71 15.97 12.90
C ILE A 356 -19.18 15.75 12.53
N VAL A 357 -19.50 14.67 11.83
CA VAL A 357 -20.86 14.31 11.42
C VAL A 357 -21.77 14.12 12.64
N ILE A 358 -21.33 13.36 13.65
CA ILE A 358 -22.08 13.18 14.90
C ILE A 358 -22.35 14.52 15.59
N SER A 359 -21.32 15.36 15.71
CA SER A 359 -21.41 16.67 16.34
C SER A 359 -22.41 17.58 15.61
N LEU A 360 -22.36 17.59 14.27
CA LEU A 360 -23.27 18.36 13.44
C LEU A 360 -24.70 17.81 13.48
N GLU A 361 -24.88 16.49 13.56
CA GLU A 361 -26.21 15.87 13.69
C GLU A 361 -26.87 16.23 15.03
N VAL A 362 -26.13 16.16 16.13
CA VAL A 362 -26.59 16.63 17.45
C VAL A 362 -26.95 18.12 17.40
N GLY A 363 -26.07 18.95 16.85
CA GLY A 363 -26.29 20.41 16.75
C GLY A 363 -27.54 20.75 15.94
N THR A 364 -27.70 20.16 14.75
CA THR A 364 -28.86 20.37 13.88
C THR A 364 -30.15 19.77 14.45
N GLY A 365 -30.06 18.67 15.20
CA GLY A 365 -31.17 18.10 15.97
C GLY A 365 -31.67 19.05 17.05
N ILE A 366 -30.76 19.65 17.83
CA ILE A 366 -31.10 20.66 18.85
C ILE A 366 -31.77 21.89 18.21
N ILE A 367 -31.24 22.38 17.09
CA ILE A 367 -31.84 23.51 16.35
C ILE A 367 -33.27 23.16 15.90
N SER A 368 -33.45 21.98 15.31
CA SER A 368 -34.74 21.50 14.82
C SER A 368 -35.75 21.35 15.95
N TRP A 369 -35.33 20.81 17.10
CA TRP A 369 -36.17 20.70 18.29
C TRP A 369 -36.59 22.07 18.84
N LYS A 370 -35.65 23.01 19.00
CA LYS A 370 -35.95 24.38 19.43
C LYS A 370 -36.96 25.06 18.50
N LYS A 371 -36.83 24.85 17.19
CA LYS A 371 -37.74 25.41 16.18
C LYS A 371 -39.15 24.81 16.29
N LYS A 372 -39.25 23.49 16.44
CA LYS A 372 -40.54 22.81 16.64
C LYS A 372 -41.23 23.31 17.91
N ARG A 373 -40.48 23.44 19.02
CA ARG A 373 -40.98 24.00 20.28
C ARG A 373 -41.49 25.43 20.14
N LYS A 374 -40.76 26.32 19.45
CA LYS A 374 -41.22 27.70 19.20
C LYS A 374 -42.51 27.76 18.39
N ARG A 375 -42.66 26.93 17.36
CA ARG A 375 -43.91 26.85 16.59
C ARG A 375 -45.08 26.36 17.42
N THR A 376 -44.89 25.30 18.20
CA THR A 376 -45.95 24.80 19.08
C THR A 376 -46.35 25.84 20.12
N ILE A 377 -45.40 26.60 20.69
CA ILE A 377 -45.74 27.71 21.61
C ILE A 377 -46.54 28.79 20.87
N HIS A 378 -46.15 29.16 19.66
CA HIS A 378 -46.86 30.17 18.86
C HIS A 378 -48.26 29.70 18.45
N GLU A 379 -48.44 28.43 18.09
CA GLU A 379 -49.74 27.83 17.75
C GLU A 379 -50.66 27.70 18.97
N LEU A 380 -50.11 27.60 20.18
CA LEU A 380 -50.88 27.57 21.44
C LEU A 380 -51.21 28.98 21.96
N SER A 381 -50.48 30.02 21.53
CA SER A 381 -50.67 31.41 21.94
C SER A 381 -51.50 32.26 20.96
N ALA A 382 -51.82 31.70 19.79
CA ALA A 382 -52.66 32.29 18.75
C ALA A 382 -54.01 31.59 18.74
#